data_AF-A0AAU2YV47-F1
#
_entry.id   AF-A0AAU2YV47-F1
#
_cell.length_a   1.000
_cell.length_b   1.000
_cell.length_c   1.000
_cell.angle_alpha   90.00
_cell.angle_beta   90.00
_cell.angle_gamma   90.00
#
_symmetry.space_group_name_H-M   'P 1'
#
loop_
_entity.id
_entity.type
_entity.pdbx_description
1 polymer ?
#
loop_
_entity_poly.entity_id
_entity_poly.type
_entity_poly.pdbx_seq_one_letter_code
_entity_poly.pdbx_strand_id
1 'polypeptide(L)'
;MTEGEARPGRFDHCPWEFWSRSDDEERAAQLAHQEALTERLRADGGTAEFGDRVFVSPWAGVHTDSLRMGDRSYVGAHAIVTDEVSMGRNCTLNPFSTARGRVLMGDGVRVGAHTSLLGFNHGFAPGAPVHKQPLTSKGIVLGDDVWIGSHVVVVDGVTIGDHCVVGAGAVVTKDLPAWSVAAGSPARRLRDRRDTAPGPGPSSARPSAGGLDGRLEAFARRAREQAAGVLDRCRTEGVPADRPGAAPSVRAGCDAVEIADLLLGGPPPGEDRDTLVERLRALQDPVTGLVPEIGGPAPSLDDHAAMYHILCVGYALGLLGSRFAHPVRAVTGLPAERLVERLDALPWRTEAWRSGNWVDGVGTALHFASLDASPGASPQAEALFGWLLSRADPRHGLWGEPDAREGWRQPVNGFYRVSRGSFAQFGLPVPYPERVVDTVLAHSLDPAWFGPDRGTACDVLDVAHPLWLCARRTGHRAGEGRDWARGQLERVLTRWQDGAGFSFALEPGERKDRLPGLQGTEMWLAVTWLLADLLGVGEALGYRPRGIHRPEPAPGAAG
;
A
#
# COMPACT_ATOMS: atom_id res chain seq x y z
N MET A 1 -0.02 28.87 23.01
CA MET A 1 -1.36 29.21 22.48
C MET A 1 -1.62 30.65 22.83
N THR A 2 -1.57 31.55 21.85
CA THR A 2 -1.95 32.96 21.96
C THR A 2 -3.30 33.15 21.27
N GLU A 3 -4.17 33.95 21.90
CA GLU A 3 -5.51 34.30 21.44
C GLU A 3 -5.48 35.13 20.14
N GLY A 4 -6.40 34.82 19.22
CA GLY A 4 -7.35 35.85 18.77
C GLY A 4 -6.97 36.82 17.64
N GLU A 5 -6.11 36.49 16.67
CA GLU A 5 -6.14 37.18 15.38
C GLU A 5 -7.06 36.45 14.41
N ALA A 6 -8.20 37.06 14.07
CA ALA A 6 -9.08 36.63 12.99
C ALA A 6 -8.24 36.54 11.71
N ARG A 7 -7.97 35.31 11.25
CA ARG A 7 -7.25 35.08 10.00
C ARG A 7 -8.20 35.44 8.85
N PRO A 8 -8.00 36.53 8.10
CA PRO A 8 -8.87 36.86 6.98
C PRO A 8 -8.89 35.68 5.99
N GLY A 9 -10.07 35.31 5.49
CA GLY A 9 -10.23 34.20 4.55
C GLY A 9 -10.42 32.80 5.18
N ARG A 10 -10.46 32.68 6.52
CA ARG A 10 -10.58 31.38 7.20
C ARG A 10 -11.81 30.60 6.75
N PHE A 11 -12.98 31.24 6.74
CA PHE A 11 -14.24 30.58 6.41
C PHE A 11 -14.41 30.30 4.93
N ASP A 12 -13.67 30.99 4.07
CA ASP A 12 -13.66 30.72 2.63
C ASP A 12 -13.03 29.36 2.30
N HIS A 13 -12.00 28.98 3.06
CA HIS A 13 -11.35 27.67 2.97
C HIS A 13 -11.98 26.61 3.87
N CYS A 14 -12.62 27.02 4.97
CA CYS A 14 -13.27 26.15 5.96
C CYS A 14 -14.77 26.49 6.16
N PRO A 15 -15.61 26.49 5.10
CA PRO A 15 -17.00 26.96 5.17
C PRO A 15 -17.88 26.11 6.09
N TRP A 16 -17.51 24.85 6.34
CA TRP A 16 -18.23 23.96 7.28
C TRP A 16 -18.20 24.44 8.73
N GLU A 17 -17.32 25.39 9.07
CA GLU A 17 -17.25 25.95 10.43
C GLU A 17 -18.01 27.27 10.57
N PHE A 18 -18.35 27.95 9.46
CA PHE A 18 -18.85 29.33 9.47
C PHE A 18 -20.01 29.52 10.45
N TRP A 19 -21.12 28.80 10.27
CA TRP A 19 -22.31 28.98 11.11
C TRP A 19 -22.15 28.55 12.58
N SER A 20 -21.06 27.82 12.90
CA SER A 20 -20.78 27.38 14.27
C SER A 20 -19.74 28.24 14.99
N ARG A 21 -18.90 28.98 14.26
CA ARG A 21 -17.75 29.70 14.81
C ARG A 21 -17.67 31.18 14.42
N SER A 22 -18.51 31.64 13.49
CA SER A 22 -18.61 33.05 13.15
C SER A 22 -19.27 33.85 14.26
N ASP A 23 -18.87 35.11 14.37
CA ASP A 23 -19.60 36.11 15.14
C ASP A 23 -20.79 36.70 14.36
N ASP A 24 -21.54 37.59 14.98
CA ASP A 24 -22.73 38.18 14.37
C ASP A 24 -22.42 39.17 13.23
N GLU A 25 -21.24 39.80 13.25
CA GLU A 25 -20.79 40.70 12.18
C GLU A 25 -20.44 39.89 10.92
N GLU A 26 -19.70 38.81 11.07
CA GLU A 26 -19.38 37.88 9.99
C GLU A 26 -20.65 37.27 9.37
N ARG A 27 -21.64 36.90 10.20
CA ARG A 27 -22.95 36.42 9.71
C ARG A 27 -23.71 37.48 8.94
N ALA A 28 -23.76 38.71 9.44
CA ALA A 28 -24.38 39.82 8.74
C ALA A 28 -23.69 40.11 7.40
N ALA A 29 -22.36 40.09 7.37
CA ALA A 29 -21.58 40.26 6.15
C ALA A 29 -21.86 39.16 5.12
N GLN A 30 -21.99 37.90 5.57
CA GLN A 30 -22.31 36.78 4.68
C GLN A 30 -23.73 36.84 4.10
N LEU A 31 -24.70 37.36 4.85
CA LEU A 31 -26.06 37.60 4.36
C LEU A 31 -26.08 38.75 3.35
N ALA A 32 -25.40 39.87 3.66
CA ALA A 32 -25.25 40.99 2.73
C ALA A 32 -24.54 40.57 1.42
N HIS A 33 -23.55 39.68 1.51
CA HIS A 33 -22.89 39.11 0.33
C HIS A 33 -23.87 38.30 -0.55
N GLN A 34 -24.75 37.50 0.05
CA GLN A 34 -25.77 36.73 -0.67
C GLN A 34 -26.82 37.63 -1.34
N GLU A 35 -27.23 38.70 -0.67
CA GLU A 35 -28.13 39.71 -1.25
C GLU A 35 -27.48 40.41 -2.45
N ALA A 36 -26.25 40.90 -2.30
CA ALA A 36 -25.50 41.52 -3.38
C ALA A 36 -25.27 40.56 -4.56
N LEU A 37 -25.00 39.29 -4.29
CA LEU A 37 -24.89 38.25 -5.31
C LEU A 37 -26.22 38.07 -6.07
N THR A 38 -27.33 38.01 -5.34
CA THR A 38 -28.67 37.89 -5.92
C THR A 38 -29.02 39.09 -6.81
N GLU A 39 -28.74 40.30 -6.36
CA GLU A 39 -28.97 41.52 -7.12
C GLU A 39 -28.12 41.57 -8.39
N ARG A 40 -26.83 41.21 -8.28
CA ARG A 40 -25.92 41.14 -9.42
C ARG A 40 -26.42 40.16 -10.48
N LEU A 41 -26.77 38.93 -10.08
CA LEU A 41 -27.28 37.93 -11.02
C LEU A 41 -28.61 38.37 -11.64
N ARG A 42 -29.49 39.02 -10.88
CA ARG A 42 -30.76 39.59 -11.39
C ARG A 42 -30.52 40.68 -12.43
N ALA A 43 -29.53 41.55 -12.22
CA ALA A 43 -29.15 42.58 -13.18
C ALA A 43 -28.66 41.98 -14.51
N ASP A 44 -28.01 40.82 -14.45
CA ASP A 44 -27.56 40.05 -15.61
C ASP A 44 -28.67 39.16 -16.22
N GLY A 45 -29.91 39.22 -15.69
CA GLY A 45 -31.07 38.46 -16.19
C GLY A 45 -31.25 37.07 -15.56
N GLY A 46 -30.42 36.69 -14.59
CA GLY A 46 -30.49 35.43 -13.87
C GLY A 46 -31.24 35.50 -12.53
N THR A 47 -31.24 34.40 -11.79
CA THR A 47 -31.86 34.30 -10.47
C THR A 47 -30.99 33.56 -9.47
N ALA A 48 -31.05 33.96 -8.19
CA ALA A 48 -30.46 33.21 -7.09
C ALA A 48 -31.43 33.06 -5.92
N GLU A 49 -31.48 31.86 -5.34
CA GLU A 49 -32.27 31.52 -4.16
C GLU A 49 -31.40 30.79 -3.15
N PHE A 50 -31.35 31.31 -1.91
CA PHE A 50 -30.58 30.75 -0.82
C PHE A 50 -31.51 30.33 0.34
N GLY A 51 -31.34 29.09 0.81
CA GLY A 51 -32.00 28.58 2.01
C GLY A 51 -31.35 29.07 3.31
N ASP A 52 -31.82 28.54 4.43
CA ASP A 52 -31.28 28.89 5.74
C ASP A 52 -29.83 28.39 5.90
N ARG A 53 -28.98 29.21 6.53
CA ARG A 53 -27.57 28.87 6.80
C ARG A 53 -26.76 28.44 5.57
N VAL A 54 -26.97 29.10 4.43
CA VAL A 54 -26.10 28.94 3.25
C VAL A 54 -24.82 29.77 3.39
N PHE A 55 -23.69 29.24 2.92
CA PHE A 55 -22.44 29.99 2.79
C PHE A 55 -21.94 29.98 1.35
N VAL A 56 -21.59 31.15 0.84
CA VAL A 56 -20.96 31.34 -0.47
C VAL A 56 -19.73 32.22 -0.24
N SER A 57 -18.55 31.67 -0.48
CA SER A 57 -17.30 32.40 -0.33
C SER A 57 -17.26 33.58 -1.32
N PRO A 58 -16.89 34.80 -0.90
CA PRO A 58 -16.63 35.92 -1.82
C PRO A 58 -15.53 35.66 -2.85
N TRP A 59 -14.70 34.64 -2.65
CA TRP A 59 -13.67 34.20 -3.61
C TRP A 59 -14.16 33.15 -4.61
N ALA A 60 -15.45 32.79 -4.59
CA ALA A 60 -16.05 31.91 -5.58
C ALA A 60 -16.43 32.68 -6.85
N GLY A 61 -16.17 32.10 -8.02
CA GLY A 61 -16.58 32.65 -9.31
C GLY A 61 -18.00 32.19 -9.66
N VAL A 62 -19.01 32.95 -9.24
CA VAL A 62 -20.43 32.64 -9.52
C VAL A 62 -20.94 33.51 -10.67
N HIS A 63 -21.28 32.88 -11.79
CA HIS A 63 -21.83 33.50 -13.01
C HIS A 63 -22.92 32.59 -13.62
N THR A 64 -24.07 32.52 -12.95
CA THR A 64 -25.16 31.59 -13.27
C THR A 64 -26.36 32.32 -13.87
N ASP A 65 -27.09 31.64 -14.76
CA ASP A 65 -28.44 32.05 -15.17
C ASP A 65 -29.44 31.70 -14.06
N SER A 66 -29.20 30.60 -13.34
CA SER A 66 -29.99 30.19 -12.19
C SER A 66 -29.14 29.47 -11.16
N LEU A 67 -29.13 29.96 -9.92
CA LEU A 67 -28.50 29.33 -8.77
C LEU A 67 -29.53 29.07 -7.67
N ARG A 68 -29.75 27.81 -7.31
CA ARG A 68 -30.55 27.45 -6.15
C ARG A 68 -29.72 26.67 -5.15
N MET A 69 -29.74 27.09 -3.89
CA MET A 69 -29.04 26.39 -2.80
C MET A 69 -29.98 26.17 -1.62
N GLY A 70 -30.24 24.91 -1.28
CA GLY A 70 -31.01 24.54 -0.10
C GLY A 70 -30.24 24.80 1.21
N ASP A 71 -30.96 24.68 2.33
CA ASP A 71 -30.44 24.98 3.66
C ASP A 71 -29.13 24.26 3.98
N ARG A 72 -28.23 24.92 4.72
CA ARG A 72 -26.96 24.36 5.23
C ARG A 72 -26.02 23.88 4.12
N SER A 73 -26.12 24.46 2.93
CA SER A 73 -25.24 24.18 1.80
C SER A 73 -24.14 25.24 1.67
N TYR A 74 -23.01 24.88 1.05
CA TYR A 74 -21.93 25.85 0.81
C TYR A 74 -21.20 25.71 -0.54
N VAL A 75 -20.62 26.84 -0.96
CA VAL A 75 -19.64 26.97 -2.04
C VAL A 75 -18.35 27.58 -1.47
N GLY A 76 -17.24 26.84 -1.54
CA GLY A 76 -15.94 27.25 -1.00
C GLY A 76 -15.10 28.13 -1.94
N ALA A 77 -13.97 28.62 -1.43
CA ALA A 77 -13.04 29.49 -2.15
C ALA A 77 -12.64 28.95 -3.52
N HIS A 78 -12.62 29.84 -4.52
CA HIS A 78 -12.19 29.55 -5.89
C HIS A 78 -13.00 28.48 -6.62
N ALA A 79 -14.14 28.05 -6.07
CA ALA A 79 -15.08 27.25 -6.83
C ALA A 79 -15.69 28.10 -7.95
N ILE A 80 -15.93 27.49 -9.11
CA ILE A 80 -16.53 28.16 -10.28
C ILE A 80 -17.91 27.54 -10.50
N VAL A 81 -18.94 28.38 -10.53
CA VAL A 81 -20.34 27.96 -10.70
C VAL A 81 -20.95 28.80 -11.81
N THR A 82 -21.33 28.17 -12.92
CA THR A 82 -21.91 28.87 -14.09
C THR A 82 -23.13 28.17 -14.66
N ASP A 83 -23.90 28.89 -15.48
CA ASP A 83 -25.11 28.41 -16.16
C ASP A 83 -26.23 28.05 -15.17
N GLU A 84 -26.76 26.81 -15.16
CA GLU A 84 -27.90 26.39 -14.32
C GLU A 84 -27.44 25.38 -13.26
N VAL A 85 -27.38 25.80 -11.99
CA VAL A 85 -26.97 24.94 -10.87
C VAL A 85 -28.00 24.96 -9.75
N SER A 86 -28.51 23.77 -9.42
CA SER A 86 -29.42 23.59 -8.29
C SER A 86 -28.85 22.57 -7.31
N MET A 87 -28.75 22.96 -6.06
CA MET A 87 -28.31 22.12 -4.94
C MET A 87 -29.42 22.03 -3.89
N GLY A 88 -29.69 20.81 -3.43
CA GLY A 88 -30.55 20.56 -2.27
C GLY A 88 -29.97 21.09 -0.95
N ARG A 89 -30.47 20.55 0.15
CA ARG A 89 -30.05 20.86 1.52
C ARG A 89 -28.79 20.08 1.89
N ASN A 90 -27.93 20.65 2.72
CA ASN A 90 -26.71 20.02 3.24
C ASN A 90 -25.70 19.62 2.13
N CYS A 91 -25.63 20.39 1.05
CA CYS A 91 -24.75 20.11 -0.09
C CYS A 91 -23.47 20.93 -0.05
N THR A 92 -22.38 20.40 -0.58
CA THR A 92 -21.07 21.05 -0.51
C THR A 92 -20.37 21.07 -1.85
N LEU A 93 -19.92 22.24 -2.30
CA LEU A 93 -18.83 22.38 -3.28
C LEU A 93 -17.58 22.87 -2.55
N ASN A 94 -16.57 22.00 -2.44
CA ASN A 94 -15.30 22.35 -1.83
C ASN A 94 -14.41 23.22 -2.74
N PRO A 95 -13.33 23.82 -2.20
CA PRO A 95 -12.49 24.74 -2.94
C PRO A 95 -11.97 24.19 -4.28
N PHE A 96 -11.84 25.09 -5.25
CA PHE A 96 -11.35 24.81 -6.61
C PHE A 96 -12.23 23.85 -7.44
N SER A 97 -13.43 23.50 -6.98
CA SER A 97 -14.36 22.69 -7.77
C SER A 97 -15.11 23.52 -8.81
N THR A 98 -15.47 22.90 -9.92
CA THR A 98 -16.21 23.55 -11.02
C THR A 98 -17.54 22.86 -11.24
N ALA A 99 -18.64 23.61 -11.28
CA ALA A 99 -19.94 23.18 -11.77
C ALA A 99 -20.36 24.10 -12.92
N ARG A 100 -20.49 23.52 -14.12
CA ARG A 100 -20.73 24.27 -15.36
C ARG A 100 -21.74 23.55 -16.24
N GLY A 101 -22.57 24.29 -16.95
CA GLY A 101 -23.75 23.76 -17.64
C GLY A 101 -24.86 23.43 -16.65
N ARG A 102 -25.82 22.60 -17.06
CA ARG A 102 -26.93 22.21 -16.20
C ARG A 102 -26.51 21.13 -15.19
N VAL A 103 -26.46 21.45 -13.90
CA VAL A 103 -26.09 20.52 -12.82
C VAL A 103 -27.14 20.52 -11.71
N LEU A 104 -27.78 19.37 -11.51
CA LEU A 104 -28.79 19.17 -10.47
C LEU A 104 -28.24 18.25 -9.38
N MET A 105 -28.33 18.67 -8.12
CA MET A 105 -27.94 17.89 -6.95
C MET A 105 -29.12 17.78 -5.98
N GLY A 106 -29.40 16.55 -5.53
CA GLY A 106 -30.31 16.27 -4.43
C GLY A 106 -29.82 16.81 -3.09
N ASP A 107 -30.38 16.30 -2.00
CA ASP A 107 -30.00 16.63 -0.62
C ASP A 107 -28.75 15.83 -0.19
N GLY A 108 -27.86 16.44 0.59
CA GLY A 108 -26.70 15.76 1.20
C GLY A 108 -25.54 15.45 0.26
N VAL A 109 -25.47 16.08 -0.92
CA VAL A 109 -24.41 15.83 -1.90
C VAL A 109 -23.09 16.48 -1.48
N ARG A 110 -22.03 15.69 -1.44
CA ARG A 110 -20.69 16.12 -1.01
C ARG A 110 -19.71 16.08 -2.17
N VAL A 111 -19.32 17.24 -2.70
CA VAL A 111 -18.33 17.35 -3.77
C VAL A 111 -16.95 17.70 -3.20
N GLY A 112 -15.99 16.78 -3.35
CA GLY A 112 -14.59 16.98 -2.95
C GLY A 112 -13.90 18.12 -3.71
N ALA A 113 -12.74 18.55 -3.22
CA ALA A 113 -11.99 19.66 -3.81
C ALA A 113 -11.47 19.30 -5.22
N HIS A 114 -11.27 20.31 -6.07
CA HIS A 114 -10.76 20.16 -7.44
C HIS A 114 -11.61 19.26 -8.35
N THR A 115 -12.89 19.06 -8.04
CA THR A 115 -13.79 18.22 -8.84
C THR A 115 -14.48 19.04 -9.93
N SER A 116 -14.63 18.48 -11.12
CA SER A 116 -15.27 19.10 -12.28
C SER A 116 -16.58 18.40 -12.66
N LEU A 117 -17.70 19.11 -12.56
CA LEU A 117 -19.02 18.70 -13.01
C LEU A 117 -19.36 19.48 -14.29
N LEU A 118 -19.29 18.81 -15.43
CA LEU A 118 -19.37 19.44 -16.76
C LEU A 118 -20.65 19.01 -17.48
N GLY A 119 -21.75 19.71 -17.22
CA GLY A 119 -23.08 19.48 -17.81
C GLY A 119 -23.25 20.00 -19.24
N PHE A 120 -22.15 20.09 -20.00
CA PHE A 120 -22.11 20.45 -21.41
C PHE A 120 -20.88 19.80 -22.07
N ASN A 121 -20.88 19.70 -23.40
CA ASN A 121 -19.76 19.16 -24.17
C ASN A 121 -19.61 19.83 -25.53
N HIS A 122 -18.45 19.67 -26.16
CA HIS A 122 -18.22 20.11 -27.53
C HIS A 122 -18.58 19.02 -28.55
N GLY A 123 -19.16 19.41 -29.68
CA GLY A 123 -19.23 18.52 -30.83
C GLY A 123 -17.83 18.14 -31.32
N PHE A 124 -17.64 16.86 -31.66
CA PHE A 124 -16.36 16.32 -32.14
C PHE A 124 -16.50 15.43 -33.39
N ALA A 125 -17.60 15.59 -34.14
CA ALA A 125 -17.81 14.86 -35.39
C ALA A 125 -16.72 15.22 -36.43
N PRO A 126 -16.32 14.30 -37.32
CA PRO A 126 -15.17 14.52 -38.21
C PRO A 126 -15.39 15.58 -39.32
N GLY A 127 -16.64 16.04 -39.53
CA GLY A 127 -17.00 16.91 -40.65
C GLY A 127 -16.61 18.39 -40.54
N ALA A 128 -16.17 18.87 -39.37
CA ALA A 128 -15.72 20.24 -39.15
C ALA A 128 -14.74 20.32 -37.96
N PRO A 129 -13.87 21.34 -37.86
CA PRO A 129 -13.04 21.56 -36.67
C PRO A 129 -13.89 21.76 -35.41
N VAL A 130 -13.48 21.19 -34.27
CA VAL A 130 -14.21 21.21 -32.98
C VAL A 130 -14.70 22.61 -32.57
N HIS A 131 -13.86 23.66 -32.73
CA HIS A 131 -14.23 25.03 -32.36
C HIS A 131 -15.38 25.64 -33.17
N LYS A 132 -15.75 25.04 -34.32
CA LYS A 132 -16.90 25.45 -35.14
C LYS A 132 -18.13 24.56 -34.92
N GLN A 133 -18.00 23.50 -34.12
CA GLN A 133 -19.09 22.58 -33.84
C GLN A 133 -19.95 23.14 -32.70
N PRO A 134 -21.26 22.90 -32.72
CA PRO A 134 -22.15 23.34 -31.65
C PRO A 134 -21.80 22.64 -30.33
N LEU A 135 -22.10 23.32 -29.22
CA LEU A 135 -22.10 22.71 -27.89
C LEU A 135 -23.33 21.81 -27.73
N THR A 136 -23.19 20.75 -26.94
CA THR A 136 -24.31 19.94 -26.43
C THR A 136 -24.45 20.17 -24.93
N SER A 137 -25.67 20.14 -24.41
CA SER A 137 -25.94 20.26 -22.97
C SER A 137 -27.08 19.31 -22.60
N LYS A 138 -26.74 18.11 -22.15
CA LYS A 138 -27.69 17.14 -21.59
C LYS A 138 -27.87 17.35 -20.08
N GLY A 139 -26.85 17.91 -19.43
CA GLY A 139 -26.80 18.16 -18.01
C GLY A 139 -26.35 16.95 -17.19
N ILE A 140 -26.13 17.18 -15.90
CA ILE A 140 -25.75 16.17 -14.90
C ILE A 140 -26.82 16.13 -13.81
N VAL A 141 -27.16 14.92 -13.35
CA VAL A 141 -28.08 14.72 -12.23
C VAL A 141 -27.39 13.89 -11.16
N LEU A 142 -27.28 14.43 -9.96
CA LEU A 142 -26.80 13.75 -8.75
C LEU A 142 -27.98 13.56 -7.80
N GLY A 143 -28.26 12.32 -7.42
CA GLY A 143 -29.28 11.97 -6.44
C GLY A 143 -28.96 12.40 -5.01
N ASP A 144 -29.77 11.96 -4.06
CA ASP A 144 -29.60 12.28 -2.63
C ASP A 144 -28.41 11.50 -2.02
N ASP A 145 -27.73 12.06 -1.02
CA ASP A 145 -26.65 11.44 -0.25
C ASP A 145 -25.49 10.87 -1.11
N VAL A 146 -25.13 11.59 -2.17
CA VAL A 146 -24.00 11.24 -3.05
C VAL A 146 -22.69 11.84 -2.53
N TRP A 147 -21.64 11.04 -2.44
CA TRP A 147 -20.28 11.52 -2.17
C TRP A 147 -19.40 11.41 -3.42
N ILE A 148 -18.93 12.56 -3.90
CA ILE A 148 -17.97 12.67 -4.98
C ILE A 148 -16.59 13.00 -4.38
N GLY A 149 -15.61 12.11 -4.55
CA GLY A 149 -14.24 12.32 -4.09
C GLY A 149 -13.55 13.52 -4.76
N SER A 150 -12.38 13.90 -4.25
CA SER A 150 -11.57 14.99 -4.83
C SER A 150 -11.02 14.61 -6.22
N HIS A 151 -10.77 15.60 -7.07
CA HIS A 151 -10.25 15.42 -8.42
C HIS A 151 -11.10 14.50 -9.33
N VAL A 152 -12.42 14.45 -9.12
CA VAL A 152 -13.33 13.70 -10.00
C VAL A 152 -13.74 14.55 -11.19
N VAL A 153 -13.96 13.93 -12.34
CA VAL A 153 -14.61 14.54 -13.51
C VAL A 153 -15.91 13.80 -13.79
N VAL A 154 -17.03 14.51 -13.84
CA VAL A 154 -18.33 13.99 -14.30
C VAL A 154 -18.69 14.70 -15.60
N VAL A 155 -18.95 13.94 -16.66
CA VAL A 155 -19.21 14.48 -18.00
C VAL A 155 -20.70 14.63 -18.29
N ASP A 156 -21.00 15.40 -19.34
CA ASP A 156 -22.35 15.72 -19.81
C ASP A 156 -23.22 14.47 -20.04
N GLY A 157 -24.46 14.51 -19.55
CA GLY A 157 -25.47 13.48 -19.71
C GLY A 157 -25.44 12.36 -18.68
N VAL A 158 -24.62 12.46 -17.63
CA VAL A 158 -24.50 11.44 -16.57
C VAL A 158 -25.54 11.66 -15.47
N THR A 159 -26.21 10.58 -15.09
CA THR A 159 -27.03 10.46 -13.88
C THR A 159 -26.33 9.59 -12.83
N ILE A 160 -26.07 10.13 -11.65
CA ILE A 160 -25.55 9.39 -10.49
C ILE A 160 -26.69 9.22 -9.48
N GLY A 161 -27.17 8.00 -9.30
CA GLY A 161 -28.29 7.71 -8.42
C GLY A 161 -27.99 7.92 -6.93
N ASP A 162 -29.05 7.88 -6.12
CA ASP A 162 -28.98 8.14 -4.67
C ASP A 162 -27.94 7.26 -3.96
N HIS A 163 -27.35 7.78 -2.90
CA HIS A 163 -26.41 7.11 -2.02
C HIS A 163 -25.10 6.66 -2.70
N CYS A 164 -24.77 7.13 -3.90
CA CYS A 164 -23.53 6.73 -4.55
C CYS A 164 -22.27 7.28 -3.88
N VAL A 165 -21.16 6.56 -4.02
CA VAL A 165 -19.81 7.01 -3.67
C VAL A 165 -18.91 6.91 -4.89
N VAL A 166 -18.32 8.02 -5.30
CA VAL A 166 -17.34 8.08 -6.39
C VAL A 166 -15.96 8.34 -5.80
N GLY A 167 -15.04 7.40 -5.98
CA GLY A 167 -13.66 7.49 -5.50
C GLY A 167 -12.88 8.65 -6.14
N ALA A 168 -11.89 9.17 -5.42
CA ALA A 168 -11.05 10.27 -5.88
C ALA A 168 -10.35 9.95 -7.21
N GLY A 169 -10.15 10.97 -8.05
CA GLY A 169 -9.48 10.84 -9.36
C GLY A 169 -10.30 10.14 -10.45
N ALA A 170 -11.58 9.82 -10.22
CA ALA A 170 -12.41 9.11 -11.19
C ALA A 170 -12.90 10.00 -12.34
N VAL A 171 -13.13 9.41 -13.52
CA VAL A 171 -13.79 10.07 -14.67
C VAL A 171 -15.09 9.35 -14.99
N VAL A 172 -16.22 9.91 -14.55
CA VAL A 172 -17.54 9.32 -14.70
C VAL A 172 -18.11 9.67 -16.07
N THR A 173 -18.21 8.66 -16.94
CA THR A 173 -18.66 8.81 -18.34
C THR A 173 -19.99 8.12 -18.64
N LYS A 174 -20.59 7.46 -17.66
CA LYS A 174 -21.86 6.72 -17.76
C LYS A 174 -22.61 6.80 -16.44
N ASP A 175 -23.92 6.59 -16.51
CA ASP A 175 -24.79 6.59 -15.34
C ASP A 175 -24.35 5.56 -14.28
N LEU A 176 -24.54 5.93 -13.02
CA LEU A 176 -24.30 5.07 -11.87
C LEU A 176 -25.64 4.77 -11.19
N PRO A 177 -26.04 3.49 -11.07
CA PRO A 177 -27.23 3.12 -10.31
C PRO A 177 -27.13 3.54 -8.84
N ALA A 178 -28.26 3.79 -8.17
CA ALA A 178 -28.27 4.09 -6.74
C ALA A 178 -27.49 3.07 -5.90
N TRP A 179 -26.92 3.52 -4.80
CA TRP A 179 -26.04 2.78 -3.89
C TRP A 179 -24.75 2.26 -4.54
N SER A 180 -24.32 2.79 -5.69
CA SER A 180 -23.06 2.36 -6.29
C SER A 180 -21.85 2.97 -5.60
N VAL A 181 -20.83 2.16 -5.33
CA VAL A 181 -19.46 2.64 -5.12
C VAL A 181 -18.72 2.50 -6.45
N ALA A 182 -18.14 3.56 -7.00
CA ALA A 182 -17.46 3.55 -8.29
C ALA A 182 -16.11 4.28 -8.26
N ALA A 183 -15.13 3.85 -9.06
CA ALA A 183 -13.83 4.54 -9.22
C ALA A 183 -13.20 4.26 -10.59
N GLY A 184 -12.11 4.99 -10.90
CA GLY A 184 -11.30 4.79 -12.11
C GLY A 184 -11.58 5.78 -13.25
N SER A 185 -10.80 5.70 -14.32
CA SER A 185 -10.95 6.53 -15.53
C SER A 185 -10.92 5.63 -16.78
N PRO A 186 -12.06 5.42 -17.46
CA PRO A 186 -13.42 5.79 -17.04
C PRO A 186 -13.91 5.00 -15.81
N ALA A 187 -14.79 5.61 -15.01
CA ALA A 187 -15.29 5.05 -13.77
C ALA A 187 -16.06 3.74 -14.00
N ARG A 188 -15.92 2.80 -13.07
CA ARG A 188 -16.64 1.52 -13.04
C ARG A 188 -17.26 1.31 -11.67
N ARG A 189 -18.49 0.79 -11.62
CA ARG A 189 -19.14 0.35 -10.39
C ARG A 189 -18.32 -0.80 -9.79
N LEU A 190 -17.86 -0.62 -8.57
CA LEU A 190 -17.07 -1.57 -7.78
C LEU A 190 -17.96 -2.48 -6.93
N ARG A 191 -18.94 -1.90 -6.22
CA ARG A 191 -19.85 -2.64 -5.32
C ARG A 191 -21.13 -1.87 -5.00
N ASP A 192 -22.06 -2.51 -4.30
CA ASP A 192 -23.18 -1.82 -3.62
C ASP A 192 -22.69 -1.23 -2.28
N ARG A 193 -23.22 -0.07 -1.91
CA ARG A 193 -22.87 0.64 -0.67
C ARG A 193 -23.57 0.03 0.55
N ARG A 194 -24.72 -0.62 0.39
CA ARG A 194 -25.53 -1.19 1.49
C ARG A 194 -24.97 -2.46 2.09
N ASP A 195 -23.97 -3.05 1.47
CA ASP A 195 -23.33 -4.25 1.98
C ASP A 195 -22.59 -3.89 3.31
N THR A 196 -23.21 -4.13 4.48
CA THR A 196 -22.71 -3.70 5.81
C THR A 196 -21.86 -4.75 6.56
N ALA A 197 -20.55 -4.49 6.66
CA ALA A 197 -19.63 -4.56 7.83
C ALA A 197 -18.21 -4.16 7.32
N PRO A 198 -17.26 -3.62 8.13
CA PRO A 198 -15.96 -3.23 7.61
C PRO A 198 -15.12 -4.48 7.35
N GLY A 199 -15.16 -4.95 6.11
CA GLY A 199 -14.47 -6.14 5.63
C GLY A 199 -14.25 -6.06 4.12
N PRO A 200 -13.22 -6.74 3.59
CA PRO A 200 -12.84 -6.67 2.19
C PRO A 200 -13.99 -7.17 1.31
N GLY A 201 -14.27 -6.43 0.23
CA GLY A 201 -15.56 -6.45 -0.47
C GLY A 201 -15.92 -7.75 -1.21
N PRO A 202 -17.21 -7.99 -1.50
CA PRO A 202 -17.63 -9.21 -2.18
C PRO A 202 -17.75 -9.03 -3.71
N SER A 203 -16.96 -9.85 -4.42
CA SER A 203 -17.41 -10.87 -5.36
C SER A 203 -18.80 -10.71 -6.00
N SER A 204 -18.84 -10.66 -7.34
CA SER A 204 -20.02 -10.99 -8.13
C SER A 204 -20.20 -12.52 -8.25
N ALA A 205 -21.29 -13.02 -7.67
CA ALA A 205 -21.89 -14.37 -7.77
C ALA A 205 -21.86 -14.99 -9.19
N ARG A 206 -21.72 -16.31 -9.44
CA ARG A 206 -22.01 -17.58 -8.71
C ARG A 206 -21.02 -18.69 -9.17
N PRO A 207 -20.98 -19.88 -8.52
CA PRO A 207 -19.79 -20.72 -8.41
C PRO A 207 -19.55 -21.59 -9.64
N SER A 208 -18.32 -21.54 -10.15
CA SER A 208 -17.68 -22.77 -10.64
C SER A 208 -16.71 -23.22 -9.56
N ALA A 209 -16.79 -24.48 -9.19
CA ALA A 209 -15.64 -25.15 -8.60
C ALA A 209 -14.49 -25.04 -9.64
N GLY A 210 -13.51 -24.15 -9.41
CA GLY A 210 -12.31 -24.05 -10.25
C GLY A 210 -11.64 -22.69 -10.43
N GLY A 211 -12.22 -21.58 -9.95
CA GLY A 211 -11.56 -20.26 -9.99
C GLY A 211 -10.29 -20.18 -9.12
N LEU A 212 -9.44 -19.18 -9.37
CA LEU A 212 -8.18 -19.00 -8.63
C LEU A 212 -8.43 -18.79 -7.12
N ASP A 213 -9.43 -18.01 -6.73
CA ASP A 213 -9.83 -17.79 -5.33
C ASP A 213 -10.16 -19.11 -4.62
N GLY A 214 -10.99 -19.95 -5.23
CA GLY A 214 -11.34 -21.26 -4.67
C GLY A 214 -10.15 -22.20 -4.53
N ARG A 215 -9.16 -22.11 -5.45
CA ARG A 215 -7.90 -22.86 -5.34
C ARG A 215 -7.02 -22.33 -4.21
N LEU A 216 -6.98 -21.01 -4.00
CA LEU A 216 -6.26 -20.37 -2.89
C LEU A 216 -6.87 -20.74 -1.54
N GLU A 217 -8.20 -20.68 -1.41
CA GLU A 217 -8.94 -21.10 -0.21
C GLU A 217 -8.69 -22.57 0.10
N ALA A 218 -8.78 -23.45 -0.90
CA ALA A 218 -8.53 -24.88 -0.74
C ALA A 218 -7.08 -25.17 -0.32
N PHE A 219 -6.11 -24.47 -0.92
CA PHE A 219 -4.71 -24.55 -0.52
C PHE A 219 -4.52 -24.09 0.93
N ALA A 220 -5.04 -22.91 1.30
CA ALA A 220 -4.89 -22.36 2.64
C ALA A 220 -5.53 -23.26 3.70
N ARG A 221 -6.73 -23.80 3.44
CA ARG A 221 -7.37 -24.77 4.33
C ARG A 221 -6.50 -26.01 4.55
N ARG A 222 -5.99 -26.62 3.47
CA ARG A 222 -5.09 -27.79 3.54
C ARG A 222 -3.81 -27.48 4.31
N ALA A 223 -3.22 -26.30 4.08
CA ALA A 223 -2.02 -25.86 4.79
C ALA A 223 -2.29 -25.71 6.30
N ARG A 224 -3.41 -25.08 6.69
CA ARG A 224 -3.80 -24.92 8.12
C ARG A 224 -4.03 -26.27 8.80
N GLU A 225 -4.76 -27.18 8.15
CA GLU A 225 -5.03 -28.53 8.68
C GLU A 225 -3.74 -29.31 8.96
N GLN A 226 -2.69 -29.09 8.16
CA GLN A 226 -1.42 -29.82 8.25
C GLN A 226 -0.32 -29.08 9.03
N ALA A 227 -0.51 -27.79 9.35
CA ALA A 227 0.53 -26.92 9.90
C ALA A 227 1.15 -27.47 11.20
N ALA A 228 0.33 -27.99 12.12
CA ALA A 228 0.82 -28.56 13.37
C ALA A 228 1.75 -29.76 13.13
N GLY A 229 1.40 -30.65 12.18
CA GLY A 229 2.23 -31.80 11.81
C GLY A 229 3.52 -31.39 11.09
N VAL A 230 3.46 -30.36 10.24
CA VAL A 230 4.65 -29.80 9.57
C VAL A 230 5.64 -29.24 10.61
N LEU A 231 5.15 -28.49 11.59
CA LEU A 231 5.97 -27.92 12.67
C LEU A 231 6.57 -29.01 13.57
N ASP A 232 5.77 -30.00 13.97
CA ASP A 232 6.22 -31.09 14.84
C ASP A 232 7.30 -31.97 14.19
N ARG A 233 7.13 -32.28 12.90
CA ARG A 233 8.11 -33.00 12.08
C ARG A 233 9.48 -32.31 12.04
N CYS A 234 9.52 -30.98 12.17
CA CYS A 234 10.71 -30.16 12.04
C CYS A 234 11.33 -29.81 13.42
N ARG A 235 11.46 -30.83 14.27
CA ARG A 235 12.14 -30.74 15.57
C ARG A 235 13.26 -31.77 15.70
N THR A 236 14.37 -31.36 16.30
CA THR A 236 15.48 -32.22 16.71
C THR A 236 15.63 -32.09 18.22
N GLU A 237 15.39 -33.18 18.95
CA GLU A 237 15.41 -33.21 20.43
C GLU A 237 14.48 -32.14 21.07
N GLY A 238 13.33 -31.89 20.43
CA GLY A 238 12.35 -30.90 20.87
C GLY A 238 12.63 -29.46 20.41
N VAL A 239 13.83 -29.18 19.87
CA VAL A 239 14.21 -27.84 19.38
C VAL A 239 13.90 -27.72 17.89
N PRO A 240 13.31 -26.60 17.41
CA PRO A 240 13.06 -26.39 15.99
C PRO A 240 14.32 -26.52 15.13
N ALA A 241 14.19 -27.26 14.02
CA ALA A 241 15.19 -27.42 12.98
C ALA A 241 14.52 -27.28 11.61
N ASP A 242 15.26 -26.92 10.56
CA ASP A 242 14.64 -26.65 9.25
C ASP A 242 13.87 -27.86 8.69
N ARG A 243 14.36 -29.08 8.94
CA ARG A 243 13.77 -30.33 8.44
C ARG A 243 14.23 -31.51 9.30
N PRO A 244 13.58 -32.69 9.19
CA PRO A 244 13.98 -33.88 9.94
C PRO A 244 15.47 -34.20 9.82
N GLY A 245 16.12 -34.39 10.96
CA GLY A 245 17.56 -34.72 11.03
C GLY A 245 18.50 -33.55 10.75
N ALA A 246 18.00 -32.33 10.51
CA ALA A 246 18.84 -31.13 10.49
C ALA A 246 19.21 -30.70 11.91
N ALA A 247 20.34 -30.01 12.04
CA ALA A 247 20.69 -29.35 13.29
C ALA A 247 19.69 -28.22 13.59
N PRO A 248 19.33 -28.00 14.86
CA PRO A 248 18.60 -26.81 15.27
C PRO A 248 19.33 -25.53 14.86
N SER A 249 18.58 -24.48 14.55
CA SER A 249 19.11 -23.16 14.24
C SER A 249 18.20 -22.05 14.72
N VAL A 250 18.76 -20.85 14.92
CA VAL A 250 17.97 -19.64 15.25
C VAL A 250 16.90 -19.39 14.20
N ARG A 251 17.26 -19.51 12.92
CA ARG A 251 16.33 -19.34 11.80
C ARG A 251 15.15 -20.29 11.87
N ALA A 252 15.40 -21.59 12.08
CA ALA A 252 14.32 -22.57 12.14
C ALA A 252 13.32 -22.28 13.26
N GLY A 253 13.79 -21.78 14.41
CA GLY A 253 12.92 -21.32 15.50
C GLY A 253 12.04 -20.15 15.12
N CYS A 254 12.58 -19.18 14.36
CA CYS A 254 11.82 -18.02 13.89
C CYS A 254 10.82 -18.40 12.80
N ASP A 255 11.24 -19.21 11.82
CA ASP A 255 10.37 -19.71 10.74
C ASP A 255 9.19 -20.50 11.32
N ALA A 256 9.41 -21.29 12.38
CA ALA A 256 8.34 -21.99 13.09
C ALA A 256 7.30 -21.03 13.69
N VAL A 257 7.75 -19.93 14.31
CA VAL A 257 6.87 -18.90 14.86
C VAL A 257 6.06 -18.22 13.76
N GLU A 258 6.69 -17.87 12.63
CA GLU A 258 6.00 -17.22 11.51
C GLU A 258 4.97 -18.15 10.85
N ILE A 259 5.30 -19.43 10.63
CA ILE A 259 4.36 -20.42 10.08
C ILE A 259 3.17 -20.61 11.03
N ALA A 260 3.41 -20.72 12.33
CA ALA A 260 2.35 -20.85 13.32
C ALA A 260 1.46 -19.60 13.38
N ASP A 261 2.06 -18.41 13.31
CA ASP A 261 1.30 -17.16 13.25
C ASP A 261 0.39 -17.10 12.01
N LEU A 262 0.94 -17.42 10.83
CA LEU A 262 0.24 -17.41 9.55
C LEU A 262 -0.92 -18.41 9.49
N LEU A 263 -0.69 -19.64 9.93
CA LEU A 263 -1.63 -20.75 9.70
C LEU A 263 -2.49 -21.08 10.92
N LEU A 264 -2.02 -20.78 12.13
CA LEU A 264 -2.68 -21.15 13.39
C LEU A 264 -3.11 -19.93 14.23
N GLY A 265 -2.60 -18.73 13.92
CA GLY A 265 -2.95 -17.49 14.64
C GLY A 265 -2.34 -17.40 16.05
N GLY A 266 -1.26 -18.13 16.32
CA GLY A 266 -0.64 -18.21 17.64
C GLY A 266 0.76 -18.84 17.63
N PRO A 267 1.36 -19.11 18.80
CA PRO A 267 2.68 -19.74 18.87
C PRO A 267 2.66 -21.18 18.32
N PRO A 268 3.82 -21.74 17.95
CA PRO A 268 3.95 -23.14 17.58
C PRO A 268 3.28 -24.08 18.59
N PRO A 269 2.53 -25.11 18.15
CA PRO A 269 1.88 -26.05 19.06
C PRO A 269 2.88 -26.71 20.01
N GLY A 270 2.47 -26.84 21.28
CA GLY A 270 3.28 -27.42 22.34
C GLY A 270 4.33 -26.48 22.93
N GLU A 271 4.42 -25.22 22.46
CA GLU A 271 5.31 -24.21 23.04
C GLU A 271 4.50 -23.07 23.68
N ASP A 272 4.88 -22.72 24.90
CA ASP A 272 4.34 -21.57 25.62
C ASP A 272 4.97 -20.26 25.08
N ARG A 273 4.15 -19.20 24.98
CA ARG A 273 4.56 -17.92 24.42
C ARG A 273 5.68 -17.27 25.22
N ASP A 274 5.56 -17.25 26.55
CA ASP A 274 6.53 -16.56 27.40
C ASP A 274 7.87 -17.30 27.37
N THR A 275 7.82 -18.64 27.36
CA THR A 275 9.01 -19.50 27.19
C THR A 275 9.72 -19.25 25.86
N LEU A 276 8.97 -19.10 24.76
CA LEU A 276 9.53 -18.74 23.45
C LEU A 276 10.21 -17.38 23.45
N VAL A 277 9.55 -16.39 24.06
CA VAL A 277 10.08 -15.03 24.21
C VAL A 277 11.37 -15.03 25.01
N GLU A 278 11.40 -15.73 26.16
CA GLU A 278 12.60 -15.87 26.98
C GLU A 278 13.74 -16.51 26.19
N ARG A 279 13.47 -17.62 25.47
CA ARG A 279 14.47 -18.31 24.65
C ARG A 279 15.04 -17.40 23.57
N LEU A 280 14.19 -16.72 22.80
CA LEU A 280 14.63 -15.82 21.72
C LEU A 280 15.41 -14.61 22.25
N ARG A 281 14.99 -14.04 23.37
CA ARG A 281 15.70 -12.92 24.02
C ARG A 281 17.06 -13.35 24.58
N ALA A 282 17.16 -14.58 25.11
CA ALA A 282 18.40 -15.11 25.65
C ALA A 282 19.48 -15.39 24.59
N LEU A 283 19.10 -15.52 23.32
CA LEU A 283 20.06 -15.64 22.21
C LEU A 283 20.82 -14.34 21.95
N GLN A 284 20.30 -13.18 22.37
CA GLN A 284 20.90 -11.90 22.05
C GLN A 284 22.18 -11.67 22.85
N ASP A 285 23.27 -11.32 22.15
CA ASP A 285 24.51 -10.92 22.79
C ASP A 285 24.32 -9.57 23.50
N PRO A 286 24.56 -9.48 24.83
CA PRO A 286 24.24 -8.27 25.60
C PRO A 286 25.17 -7.09 25.29
N VAL A 287 26.35 -7.35 24.72
CA VAL A 287 27.34 -6.31 24.40
C VAL A 287 26.99 -5.63 23.08
N THR A 288 26.92 -6.40 22.01
CA THR A 288 26.68 -5.93 20.63
C THR A 288 25.20 -5.74 20.33
N GLY A 289 24.31 -6.49 21.01
CA GLY A 289 22.89 -6.57 20.68
C GLY A 289 22.59 -7.38 19.41
N LEU A 290 23.59 -8.02 18.80
CA LEU A 290 23.41 -8.94 17.68
C LEU A 290 23.01 -10.33 18.19
N VAL A 291 22.55 -11.21 17.30
CA VAL A 291 22.16 -12.58 17.65
C VAL A 291 23.04 -13.58 16.89
N PRO A 292 23.95 -14.32 17.55
CA PRO A 292 24.74 -15.36 16.91
C PRO A 292 23.89 -16.58 16.55
N GLU A 293 24.46 -17.55 15.84
CA GLU A 293 23.88 -18.89 15.73
C GLU A 293 23.97 -19.64 17.07
N ILE A 294 23.12 -20.65 17.27
CA ILE A 294 23.12 -21.52 18.45
C ILE A 294 24.51 -22.13 18.65
N GLY A 295 25.14 -21.83 19.79
CA GLY A 295 26.50 -22.30 20.10
C GLY A 295 27.61 -21.69 19.23
N GLY A 296 27.29 -20.65 18.45
CA GLY A 296 28.22 -19.91 17.61
C GLY A 296 29.14 -18.97 18.41
N PRO A 297 30.17 -18.41 17.76
CA PRO A 297 31.05 -17.42 18.37
C PRO A 297 30.30 -16.09 18.62
N ALA A 298 30.97 -15.16 19.31
CA ALA A 298 30.45 -13.81 19.48
C ALA A 298 30.17 -13.16 18.10
N PRO A 299 28.97 -12.57 17.91
CA PRO A 299 28.56 -12.04 16.62
C PRO A 299 29.27 -10.72 16.29
N SER A 300 29.36 -10.40 14.99
CA SER A 300 29.85 -9.11 14.51
C SER A 300 29.05 -8.63 13.30
N LEU A 301 29.21 -7.36 12.90
CA LEU A 301 28.56 -6.82 11.69
C LEU A 301 29.05 -7.48 10.40
N ASP A 302 30.20 -8.18 10.42
CA ASP A 302 30.73 -8.90 9.28
C ASP A 302 30.18 -10.35 9.21
N ASP A 303 29.45 -10.79 10.24
CA ASP A 303 28.77 -12.09 10.28
C ASP A 303 27.41 -12.02 9.57
N HIS A 304 27.33 -12.70 8.43
CA HIS A 304 26.11 -12.79 7.63
C HIS A 304 24.93 -13.38 8.41
N ALA A 305 25.15 -14.42 9.22
CA ALA A 305 24.09 -15.05 9.99
C ALA A 305 23.57 -14.11 11.06
N ALA A 306 24.47 -13.44 11.78
CA ALA A 306 24.09 -12.47 12.80
C ALA A 306 23.27 -11.31 12.24
N MET A 307 23.65 -10.78 11.06
CA MET A 307 22.88 -9.74 10.38
C MET A 307 21.49 -10.24 10.00
N TYR A 308 21.36 -11.47 9.51
CA TYR A 308 20.05 -12.07 9.21
C TYR A 308 19.22 -12.33 10.47
N HIS A 309 19.85 -12.71 11.59
CA HIS A 309 19.15 -13.01 12.84
C HIS A 309 18.52 -11.79 13.50
N ILE A 310 19.04 -10.58 13.27
CA ILE A 310 18.37 -9.34 13.70
C ILE A 310 16.95 -9.30 13.13
N LEU A 311 16.77 -9.72 11.88
CA LEU A 311 15.47 -9.71 11.21
C LEU A 311 14.59 -10.81 11.77
N CYS A 312 15.03 -12.07 11.66
CA CYS A 312 14.13 -13.18 12.01
C CYS A 312 13.76 -13.20 13.48
N VAL A 313 14.71 -12.92 14.39
CA VAL A 313 14.42 -12.88 15.82
C VAL A 313 13.59 -11.66 16.18
N GLY A 314 13.90 -10.49 15.60
CA GLY A 314 13.14 -9.28 15.87
C GLY A 314 11.67 -9.39 15.45
N TYR A 315 11.42 -9.91 14.25
CA TYR A 315 10.05 -10.15 13.76
C TYR A 315 9.33 -11.26 14.53
N ALA A 316 10.01 -12.38 14.84
CA ALA A 316 9.42 -13.44 15.67
C ALA A 316 9.04 -12.93 17.07
N LEU A 317 9.89 -12.12 17.71
CA LEU A 317 9.57 -11.46 18.98
C LEU A 317 8.35 -10.55 18.84
N GLY A 318 8.27 -9.77 17.75
CA GLY A 318 7.12 -8.91 17.47
C GLY A 318 5.81 -9.68 17.34
N LEU A 319 5.82 -10.83 16.64
CA LEU A 319 4.64 -11.72 16.53
C LEU A 319 4.21 -12.29 17.88
N LEU A 320 5.17 -12.54 18.77
CA LEU A 320 4.93 -13.00 20.14
C LEU A 320 4.57 -11.85 21.11
N GLY A 321 4.46 -10.60 20.64
CA GLY A 321 4.12 -9.45 21.46
C GLY A 321 5.28 -8.95 22.34
N SER A 322 6.53 -9.21 21.92
CA SER A 322 7.75 -8.83 22.64
C SER A 322 8.70 -8.03 21.75
N ARG A 323 9.90 -7.75 22.27
CA ARG A 323 10.98 -7.01 21.61
C ARG A 323 12.34 -7.57 22.03
N PHE A 324 13.42 -7.05 21.46
CA PHE A 324 14.78 -7.38 21.89
C PHE A 324 15.02 -7.07 23.38
N ALA A 325 15.96 -7.79 24.00
CA ALA A 325 16.35 -7.57 25.39
C ALA A 325 17.31 -6.38 25.53
N HIS A 326 18.14 -6.18 24.52
CA HIS A 326 19.15 -5.15 24.45
C HIS A 326 19.05 -4.39 23.12
N PRO A 327 19.38 -3.09 23.08
CA PRO A 327 19.51 -2.37 21.82
C PRO A 327 20.56 -3.02 20.92
N VAL A 328 20.36 -2.97 19.60
CA VAL A 328 21.33 -3.47 18.60
C VAL A 328 22.50 -2.48 18.45
N ARG A 329 23.31 -2.38 19.52
CA ARG A 329 24.40 -1.39 19.69
C ARG A 329 25.47 -1.47 18.61
N ALA A 330 25.69 -2.63 18.02
CA ALA A 330 26.59 -2.79 16.89
C ALA A 330 26.24 -1.83 15.74
N VAL A 331 24.96 -1.56 15.53
CA VAL A 331 24.47 -0.61 14.52
C VAL A 331 24.23 0.77 15.13
N THR A 332 23.50 0.86 16.24
CA THR A 332 23.12 2.16 16.82
C THR A 332 24.27 2.94 17.45
N GLY A 333 25.36 2.26 17.81
CA GLY A 333 26.60 2.86 18.29
C GLY A 333 27.61 3.17 17.19
N LEU A 334 27.33 2.82 15.92
CA LEU A 334 28.24 3.10 14.81
C LEU A 334 28.14 4.59 14.43
N PRO A 335 29.27 5.33 14.35
CA PRO A 335 29.26 6.70 13.83
C PRO A 335 28.75 6.74 12.39
N ALA A 336 28.01 7.79 12.04
CA ALA A 336 27.40 7.94 10.72
C ALA A 336 28.43 7.92 9.59
N GLU A 337 29.61 8.51 9.79
CA GLU A 337 30.70 8.50 8.82
C GLU A 337 31.24 7.08 8.60
N ARG A 338 31.37 6.30 9.68
CA ARG A 338 31.80 4.89 9.62
C ARG A 338 30.77 4.00 8.95
N LEU A 339 29.48 4.31 9.09
CA LEU A 339 28.41 3.63 8.37
C LEU A 339 28.53 3.89 6.86
N VAL A 340 28.75 5.14 6.44
CA VAL A 340 28.97 5.49 5.03
C VAL A 340 30.21 4.80 4.46
N GLU A 341 31.33 4.83 5.18
CA GLU A 341 32.55 4.14 4.76
C GLU A 341 32.34 2.63 4.60
N ARG A 342 31.56 2.01 5.49
CA ARG A 342 31.19 0.59 5.38
C ARG A 342 30.34 0.35 4.14
N LEU A 343 29.32 1.16 3.88
CA LEU A 343 28.47 1.05 2.69
C LEU A 343 29.27 1.18 1.39
N ASP A 344 30.23 2.09 1.33
CA ASP A 344 31.12 2.27 0.18
C ASP A 344 32.06 1.07 -0.03
N ALA A 345 32.46 0.38 1.06
CA ALA A 345 33.34 -0.78 1.02
C ALA A 345 32.63 -2.11 0.70
N LEU A 346 31.28 -2.14 0.69
CA LEU A 346 30.52 -3.34 0.39
C LEU A 346 30.73 -3.79 -1.08
N PRO A 347 30.73 -5.10 -1.35
CA PRO A 347 30.99 -5.67 -2.67
C PRO A 347 29.80 -5.54 -3.65
N TRP A 348 29.27 -4.32 -3.84
CA TRP A 348 28.08 -4.07 -4.67
C TRP A 348 28.19 -4.58 -6.11
N ARG A 349 29.40 -4.62 -6.68
CA ARG A 349 29.61 -5.04 -8.07
C ARG A 349 29.67 -6.56 -8.27
N THR A 350 30.02 -7.32 -7.23
CA THR A 350 30.29 -8.76 -7.35
C THR A 350 29.40 -9.61 -6.45
N GLU A 351 28.93 -9.05 -5.34
CA GLU A 351 28.07 -9.69 -4.35
C GLU A 351 27.00 -8.68 -3.88
N ALA A 352 26.24 -8.13 -4.84
CA ALA A 352 25.18 -7.16 -4.56
C ALA A 352 24.14 -7.73 -3.57
N TRP A 353 23.85 -9.03 -3.62
CA TRP A 353 22.98 -9.69 -2.66
C TRP A 353 23.52 -9.61 -1.22
N ARG A 354 24.82 -9.88 -1.03
CA ARG A 354 25.47 -9.82 0.29
C ARG A 354 25.47 -8.40 0.84
N SER A 355 25.72 -7.43 -0.03
CA SER A 355 25.67 -6.01 0.28
C SER A 355 24.26 -5.60 0.72
N GLY A 356 23.24 -6.04 -0.03
CA GLY A 356 21.84 -5.84 0.32
C GLY A 356 21.45 -6.51 1.63
N ASN A 357 21.86 -7.75 1.89
CA ASN A 357 21.60 -8.45 3.16
C ASN A 357 22.17 -7.69 4.36
N TRP A 358 23.35 -7.10 4.22
CA TRP A 358 23.94 -6.27 5.26
C TRP A 358 23.10 -5.00 5.51
N VAL A 359 22.69 -4.31 4.44
CA VAL A 359 21.79 -3.15 4.52
C VAL A 359 20.46 -3.50 5.18
N ASP A 360 19.90 -4.66 4.86
CA ASP A 360 18.65 -5.17 5.42
C ASP A 360 18.74 -5.28 6.95
N GLY A 361 19.78 -5.94 7.45
CA GLY A 361 20.00 -6.06 8.90
C GLY A 361 20.31 -4.73 9.59
N VAL A 362 21.02 -3.80 8.94
CA VAL A 362 21.21 -2.44 9.46
C VAL A 362 19.87 -1.69 9.53
N GLY A 363 19.08 -1.69 8.46
CA GLY A 363 17.79 -1.02 8.42
C GLY A 363 16.80 -1.58 9.44
N THR A 364 16.77 -2.90 9.61
CA THR A 364 15.97 -3.56 10.66
C THR A 364 16.47 -3.26 12.08
N ALA A 365 17.78 -3.20 12.31
CA ALA A 365 18.31 -2.75 13.59
C ALA A 365 17.90 -1.30 13.94
N LEU A 366 17.94 -0.40 12.95
CA LEU A 366 17.50 0.99 13.10
C LEU A 366 15.99 1.09 13.36
N HIS A 367 15.18 0.26 12.70
CA HIS A 367 13.74 0.20 12.97
C HIS A 367 13.45 -0.23 14.41
N PHE A 368 14.05 -1.32 14.90
CA PHE A 368 13.81 -1.73 16.28
C PHE A 368 14.32 -0.70 17.28
N ALA A 369 15.42 0.00 16.98
CA ALA A 369 15.90 1.10 17.80
C ALA A 369 14.92 2.29 17.85
N SER A 370 14.21 2.60 16.76
CA SER A 370 13.25 3.71 16.73
C SER A 370 12.02 3.46 17.59
N LEU A 371 11.68 2.19 17.88
CA LEU A 371 10.57 1.83 18.78
C LEU A 371 10.85 2.17 20.24
N ASP A 372 12.14 2.24 20.63
CA ASP A 372 12.58 2.49 22.01
C ASP A 372 12.98 3.97 22.23
N ALA A 373 13.04 4.79 21.19
CA ALA A 373 13.54 6.17 21.23
C ALA A 373 12.44 7.25 21.26
N SER A 374 12.76 8.41 21.86
CA SER A 374 11.92 9.62 21.73
C SER A 374 12.01 10.18 20.30
N PRO A 375 10.96 10.85 19.77
CA PRO A 375 10.95 11.33 18.39
C PRO A 375 12.12 12.28 18.11
N GLY A 376 13.03 11.83 17.26
CA GLY A 376 14.22 12.54 16.81
C GLY A 376 14.91 11.78 15.68
N ALA A 377 15.54 12.50 14.76
CA ALA A 377 16.20 11.88 13.61
C ALA A 377 17.44 11.08 14.06
N SER A 378 17.55 9.82 13.63
CA SER A 378 18.76 9.01 13.83
C SER A 378 19.80 9.40 12.77
N PRO A 379 21.00 9.89 13.15
CA PRO A 379 22.06 10.20 12.19
C PRO A 379 22.44 8.98 11.31
N GLN A 380 22.34 7.77 11.86
CA GLN A 380 22.58 6.53 11.12
C GLN A 380 21.48 6.26 10.09
N ALA A 381 20.22 6.54 10.42
CA ALA A 381 19.12 6.43 9.45
C ALA A 381 19.28 7.47 8.33
N GLU A 382 19.58 8.73 8.66
CA GLU A 382 19.85 9.76 7.66
C GLU A 382 21.02 9.37 6.75
N ALA A 383 22.13 8.89 7.32
CA ALA A 383 23.28 8.43 6.56
C ALA A 383 22.95 7.24 5.65
N LEU A 384 22.20 6.24 6.14
CA LEU A 384 21.77 5.09 5.37
C LEU A 384 20.90 5.51 4.18
N PHE A 385 19.82 6.25 4.43
CA PHE A 385 18.89 6.65 3.38
C PHE A 385 19.53 7.65 2.40
N GLY A 386 20.35 8.59 2.88
CA GLY A 386 21.11 9.50 2.03
C GLY A 386 22.08 8.75 1.10
N TRP A 387 22.77 7.73 1.61
CA TRP A 387 23.62 6.88 0.78
C TRP A 387 22.80 6.08 -0.24
N LEU A 388 21.72 5.42 0.18
CA LEU A 388 20.89 4.60 -0.70
C LEU A 388 20.29 5.41 -1.85
N LEU A 389 19.73 6.60 -1.54
CA LEU A 389 19.13 7.48 -2.54
C LEU A 389 20.15 8.08 -3.51
N SER A 390 21.37 8.38 -3.05
CA SER A 390 22.42 8.95 -3.91
C SER A 390 23.15 7.91 -4.77
N ARG A 391 23.04 6.62 -4.45
CA ARG A 391 23.75 5.52 -5.12
C ARG A 391 22.87 4.57 -5.93
N ALA A 392 21.54 4.74 -5.91
CA ALA A 392 20.64 3.99 -6.79
C ALA A 392 20.89 4.40 -8.25
N ASP A 393 21.13 3.42 -9.13
CA ASP A 393 21.44 3.72 -10.53
C ASP A 393 20.17 4.09 -11.31
N PRO A 394 20.07 5.28 -11.93
CA PRO A 394 18.87 5.70 -12.65
C PRO A 394 18.58 4.91 -13.93
N ARG A 395 19.52 4.11 -14.45
CA ARG A 395 19.34 3.33 -15.68
C ARG A 395 18.52 2.07 -15.44
N HIS A 396 18.66 1.45 -14.28
CA HIS A 396 18.00 0.18 -13.93
C HIS A 396 17.30 0.20 -12.55
N GLY A 397 17.45 1.26 -11.77
CA GLY A 397 16.77 1.45 -10.48
C GLY A 397 17.30 0.61 -9.31
N LEU A 398 18.43 -0.10 -9.49
CA LEU A 398 18.99 -1.01 -8.48
C LEU A 398 20.35 -0.52 -7.96
N TRP A 399 20.93 -1.26 -7.01
CA TRP A 399 22.33 -1.13 -6.58
C TRP A 399 23.15 -2.32 -7.09
N GLY A 400 24.35 -2.04 -7.60
CA GLY A 400 25.19 -3.03 -8.26
C GLY A 400 24.93 -3.12 -9.77
N GLU A 401 25.72 -3.96 -10.44
CA GLU A 401 25.70 -4.15 -11.90
C GLU A 401 25.50 -5.64 -12.21
N PRO A 402 24.88 -5.99 -13.34
CA PRO A 402 24.78 -7.38 -13.74
C PRO A 402 26.16 -7.93 -14.09
N ASP A 403 26.44 -9.17 -13.70
CA ASP A 403 27.69 -9.83 -14.02
C ASP A 403 27.52 -10.89 -15.14
N ALA A 404 28.64 -11.32 -15.73
CA ALA A 404 28.63 -12.23 -16.88
C ALA A 404 28.16 -13.66 -16.56
N ARG A 405 28.12 -14.06 -15.28
CA ARG A 405 27.76 -15.42 -14.83
C ARG A 405 26.33 -15.48 -14.33
N GLU A 406 25.94 -14.56 -13.46
CA GLU A 406 24.61 -14.55 -12.82
C GLU A 406 23.67 -13.49 -13.39
N GLY A 407 24.14 -12.66 -14.32
CA GLY A 407 23.34 -11.62 -14.95
C GLY A 407 22.77 -10.68 -13.89
N TRP A 408 21.45 -10.50 -13.93
CA TRP A 408 20.73 -9.61 -13.01
C TRP A 408 20.44 -10.20 -11.62
N ARG A 409 20.75 -11.48 -11.38
CA ARG A 409 20.35 -12.15 -10.12
C ARG A 409 20.91 -11.45 -8.88
N GLN A 410 22.20 -11.14 -8.86
CA GLN A 410 22.83 -10.47 -7.73
C GLN A 410 22.20 -9.10 -7.44
N PRO A 411 22.09 -8.17 -8.41
CA PRO A 411 21.40 -6.89 -8.19
C PRO A 411 19.92 -7.00 -7.81
N VAL A 412 19.15 -7.92 -8.43
CA VAL A 412 17.72 -8.08 -8.13
C VAL A 412 17.50 -8.62 -6.72
N ASN A 413 18.22 -9.68 -6.35
CA ASN A 413 18.14 -10.25 -5.01
C ASN A 413 18.67 -9.25 -3.96
N GLY A 414 19.69 -8.47 -4.31
CA GLY A 414 20.18 -7.36 -3.48
C GLY A 414 19.16 -6.23 -3.30
N PHE A 415 18.46 -5.84 -4.36
CA PHE A 415 17.40 -4.83 -4.30
C PHE A 415 16.28 -5.27 -3.37
N TYR A 416 15.86 -6.53 -3.43
CA TYR A 416 14.87 -7.05 -2.50
C TYR A 416 15.30 -6.85 -1.05
N ARG A 417 16.53 -7.25 -0.70
CA ARG A 417 17.09 -7.07 0.65
C ARG A 417 17.13 -5.60 1.07
N VAL A 418 17.67 -4.73 0.22
CA VAL A 418 17.75 -3.29 0.48
C VAL A 418 16.35 -2.71 0.69
N SER A 419 15.45 -2.91 -0.27
CA SER A 419 14.11 -2.33 -0.26
C SER A 419 13.28 -2.82 0.92
N ARG A 420 13.38 -4.11 1.30
CA ARG A 420 12.70 -4.67 2.45
C ARG A 420 13.12 -3.99 3.75
N GLY A 421 14.40 -4.04 4.12
CA GLY A 421 14.88 -3.52 5.40
C GLY A 421 14.91 -1.99 5.50
N SER A 422 14.71 -1.28 4.39
CA SER A 422 14.68 0.19 4.34
C SER A 422 13.35 0.72 3.80
N PHE A 423 13.21 0.94 2.49
CA PHE A 423 12.06 1.64 1.91
C PHE A 423 10.69 1.03 2.30
N ALA A 424 10.50 -0.28 2.11
CA ALA A 424 9.25 -0.95 2.42
C ALA A 424 8.95 -0.94 3.93
N GLN A 425 9.93 -1.30 4.77
CA GLN A 425 9.79 -1.31 6.22
C GLN A 425 9.44 0.07 6.78
N PHE A 426 9.99 1.15 6.20
CA PHE A 426 9.74 2.52 6.64
C PHE A 426 8.59 3.20 5.88
N GLY A 427 7.91 2.51 4.95
CA GLY A 427 6.81 3.09 4.15
C GLY A 427 7.24 4.20 3.20
N LEU A 428 8.52 4.21 2.83
CA LEU A 428 9.10 5.18 1.91
C LEU A 428 9.08 4.65 0.46
N PRO A 429 8.95 5.54 -0.53
CA PRO A 429 9.06 5.14 -1.93
C PRO A 429 10.50 4.76 -2.30
N VAL A 430 10.64 3.70 -3.10
CA VAL A 430 11.92 3.39 -3.76
C VAL A 430 12.20 4.38 -4.90
N PRO A 431 13.48 4.70 -5.17
CA PRO A 431 13.85 5.50 -6.33
C PRO A 431 13.60 4.74 -7.64
N TYR A 432 13.25 5.47 -8.71
CA TYR A 432 13.10 4.94 -10.08
C TYR A 432 12.21 3.68 -10.22
N PRO A 433 10.98 3.65 -9.67
CA PRO A 433 10.15 2.44 -9.60
C PRO A 433 9.87 1.81 -10.97
N GLU A 434 9.75 2.60 -12.04
CA GLU A 434 9.53 2.08 -13.40
C GLU A 434 10.75 1.33 -13.93
N ARG A 435 11.96 1.79 -13.60
CA ARG A 435 13.22 1.12 -13.97
C ARG A 435 13.44 -0.16 -13.19
N VAL A 436 13.08 -0.16 -11.90
CA VAL A 436 13.06 -1.39 -11.10
C VAL A 436 12.15 -2.43 -11.75
N VAL A 437 10.94 -2.05 -12.16
CA VAL A 437 10.01 -2.96 -12.86
C VAL A 437 10.60 -3.46 -14.17
N ASP A 438 11.22 -2.59 -14.98
CA ASP A 438 11.87 -2.99 -16.23
C ASP A 438 12.93 -4.08 -16.01
N THR A 439 13.83 -3.86 -15.05
CA THR A 439 14.95 -4.74 -14.77
C THR A 439 14.51 -6.05 -14.12
N VAL A 440 13.58 -6.00 -13.17
CA VAL A 440 13.07 -7.17 -12.47
C VAL A 440 12.27 -8.08 -13.41
N LEU A 441 11.43 -7.51 -14.28
CA LEU A 441 10.75 -8.29 -15.31
C LEU A 441 11.74 -8.89 -16.32
N ALA A 442 12.75 -8.15 -16.74
CA ALA A 442 13.79 -8.67 -17.64
C ALA A 442 14.55 -9.85 -17.01
N HIS A 443 14.92 -9.75 -15.73
CA HIS A 443 15.54 -10.84 -14.98
C HIS A 443 14.63 -12.07 -14.89
N SER A 444 13.33 -11.86 -14.67
CA SER A 444 12.34 -12.93 -14.52
C SER A 444 12.18 -13.82 -15.76
N LEU A 445 12.68 -13.37 -16.92
CA LEU A 445 12.66 -14.11 -18.18
C LEU A 445 13.91 -14.99 -18.38
N ASP A 446 14.91 -14.93 -17.49
CA ASP A 446 16.14 -15.70 -17.62
C ASP A 446 15.90 -17.19 -17.30
N PRO A 447 16.03 -18.10 -18.29
CA PRO A 447 15.76 -19.52 -18.09
C PRO A 447 16.78 -20.21 -17.16
N ALA A 448 17.95 -19.60 -16.91
CA ALA A 448 18.92 -20.13 -15.95
C ALA A 448 18.34 -20.17 -14.52
N TRP A 449 17.46 -19.20 -14.20
CA TRP A 449 16.88 -19.00 -12.87
C TRP A 449 15.40 -19.34 -12.82
N PHE A 450 14.64 -19.08 -13.90
CA PHE A 450 13.19 -19.27 -13.96
C PHE A 450 12.75 -20.37 -14.92
N GLY A 451 13.66 -21.23 -15.37
CA GLY A 451 13.34 -22.40 -16.17
C GLY A 451 12.46 -23.43 -15.44
N PRO A 452 11.87 -24.42 -16.16
CA PRO A 452 10.89 -25.36 -15.61
C PRO A 452 11.36 -26.14 -14.36
N ASP A 453 12.64 -26.51 -14.31
CA ASP A 453 13.24 -27.26 -13.19
C ASP A 453 14.17 -26.41 -12.29
N ARG A 454 13.98 -25.08 -12.34
CA ARG A 454 14.81 -24.06 -11.70
C ARG A 454 13.96 -23.10 -10.87
N GLY A 455 14.63 -22.28 -10.06
CA GLY A 455 13.99 -21.27 -9.22
C GLY A 455 13.69 -21.76 -7.81
N THR A 456 14.07 -20.93 -6.87
CA THR A 456 13.86 -21.10 -5.43
C THR A 456 12.82 -20.10 -4.92
N ALA A 457 12.40 -20.27 -3.67
CA ALA A 457 11.57 -19.29 -2.98
C ALA A 457 12.20 -17.89 -3.02
N CYS A 458 13.52 -17.78 -2.84
CA CYS A 458 14.23 -16.51 -2.97
C CYS A 458 14.09 -15.93 -4.36
N ASP A 459 14.41 -16.69 -5.42
CA ASP A 459 14.41 -16.13 -6.78
C ASP A 459 13.02 -15.59 -7.18
N VAL A 460 11.94 -16.24 -6.74
CA VAL A 460 10.57 -15.77 -7.01
C VAL A 460 10.17 -14.61 -6.09
N LEU A 461 10.53 -14.65 -4.80
CA LEU A 461 10.26 -13.56 -3.86
C LEU A 461 10.95 -12.26 -4.29
N ASP A 462 12.20 -12.37 -4.75
CA ASP A 462 13.06 -11.26 -5.15
C ASP A 462 12.55 -10.58 -6.43
N VAL A 463 11.61 -11.20 -7.15
CA VAL A 463 10.84 -10.60 -8.26
C VAL A 463 9.45 -10.14 -7.80
N ALA A 464 8.74 -10.98 -7.05
CA ALA A 464 7.37 -10.70 -6.61
C ALA A 464 7.30 -9.46 -5.72
N HIS A 465 8.21 -9.32 -4.75
CA HIS A 465 8.20 -8.19 -3.82
C HIS A 465 8.51 -6.85 -4.52
N PRO A 466 9.55 -6.70 -5.36
CA PRO A 466 9.77 -5.44 -6.08
C PRO A 466 8.61 -5.04 -7.01
N LEU A 467 8.01 -6.01 -7.71
CA LEU A 467 6.82 -5.75 -8.53
C LEU A 467 5.66 -5.27 -7.67
N TRP A 468 5.41 -5.95 -6.55
CA TRP A 468 4.37 -5.60 -5.59
C TRP A 468 4.59 -4.20 -4.99
N LEU A 469 5.83 -3.89 -4.56
CA LEU A 469 6.19 -2.61 -3.96
C LEU A 469 6.04 -1.45 -4.96
N CYS A 470 6.52 -1.62 -6.19
CA CYS A 470 6.44 -0.59 -7.23
C CYS A 470 5.02 -0.36 -7.75
N ALA A 471 4.18 -1.39 -7.81
CA ALA A 471 2.79 -1.30 -8.24
C ALA A 471 1.94 -0.33 -7.39
N ARG A 472 2.38 -0.03 -6.15
CA ARG A 472 1.74 0.95 -5.27
C ARG A 472 2.01 2.40 -5.67
N ARG A 473 2.95 2.65 -6.59
CA ARG A 473 3.40 3.98 -7.01
C ARG A 473 3.24 4.24 -8.50
N THR A 474 3.31 3.20 -9.32
CA THR A 474 3.17 3.30 -10.79
C THR A 474 2.38 2.13 -11.36
N GLY A 475 1.68 2.37 -12.47
CA GLY A 475 1.03 1.34 -13.28
C GLY A 475 1.91 0.77 -14.40
N HIS A 476 3.18 1.18 -14.48
CA HIS A 476 4.13 0.77 -15.51
C HIS A 476 4.24 -0.76 -15.61
N ARG A 477 3.98 -1.30 -16.80
CA ARG A 477 4.00 -2.75 -17.11
C ARG A 477 3.20 -3.64 -16.13
N ALA A 478 2.17 -3.10 -15.49
CA ALA A 478 1.37 -3.84 -14.52
C ALA A 478 0.68 -5.08 -15.10
N GLY A 479 0.33 -5.08 -16.39
CA GLY A 479 -0.21 -6.25 -17.09
C GLY A 479 0.78 -7.42 -17.10
N GLU A 480 2.02 -7.16 -17.53
CA GLU A 480 3.08 -8.18 -17.56
C GLU A 480 3.43 -8.70 -16.16
N GLY A 481 3.50 -7.81 -15.17
CA GLY A 481 3.70 -8.20 -13.77
C GLY A 481 2.60 -9.12 -13.24
N ARG A 482 1.33 -8.85 -13.58
CA ARG A 482 0.20 -9.71 -13.23
C ARG A 482 0.24 -11.05 -13.95
N ASP A 483 0.60 -11.08 -15.23
CA ASP A 483 0.68 -12.34 -15.97
C ASP A 483 1.82 -13.22 -15.44
N TRP A 484 2.98 -12.62 -15.14
CA TRP A 484 4.07 -13.31 -14.45
C TRP A 484 3.63 -13.85 -13.08
N ALA A 485 2.94 -13.03 -12.27
CA ALA A 485 2.47 -13.42 -10.96
C ALA A 485 1.47 -14.59 -11.02
N ARG A 486 0.56 -14.58 -12.01
CA ARG A 486 -0.39 -15.68 -12.26
C ARG A 486 0.34 -16.99 -12.54
N GLY A 487 1.34 -16.97 -13.43
CA GLY A 487 2.11 -18.16 -13.77
C GLY A 487 2.85 -18.76 -12.57
N GLN A 488 3.50 -17.91 -11.76
CA GLN A 488 4.16 -18.38 -10.54
C GLN A 488 3.16 -18.90 -9.51
N LEU A 489 2.03 -18.22 -9.32
CA LEU A 489 1.03 -18.63 -8.34
C LEU A 489 0.43 -20.00 -8.68
N GLU A 490 0.09 -20.23 -9.95
CA GLU A 490 -0.39 -21.53 -10.40
C GLU A 490 0.60 -22.66 -10.14
N ARG A 491 1.89 -22.37 -10.36
CA ARG A 491 2.98 -23.29 -10.06
C ARG A 491 3.05 -23.58 -8.56
N VAL A 492 3.10 -22.57 -7.70
CA VAL A 492 3.22 -22.75 -6.24
C VAL A 492 2.10 -23.60 -5.64
N LEU A 493 0.85 -23.35 -6.05
CA LEU A 493 -0.33 -24.04 -5.49
C LEU A 493 -0.32 -25.56 -5.69
N THR A 494 0.47 -26.07 -6.64
CA THR A 494 0.59 -27.51 -6.92
C THR A 494 1.73 -28.20 -6.17
N ARG A 495 2.52 -27.45 -5.40
CA ARG A 495 3.83 -27.92 -4.88
C ARG A 495 3.88 -28.10 -3.37
N TRP A 496 2.76 -27.91 -2.69
CA TRP A 496 2.61 -28.29 -1.29
C TRP A 496 2.66 -29.81 -1.12
N GLN A 497 3.54 -30.29 -0.25
CA GLN A 497 3.70 -31.71 0.07
C GLN A 497 2.94 -32.04 1.37
N ASP A 498 1.99 -32.97 1.31
CA ASP A 498 1.14 -33.30 2.46
C ASP A 498 1.95 -33.69 3.69
N GLY A 499 1.64 -33.05 4.82
CA GLY A 499 2.31 -33.29 6.10
C GLY A 499 3.77 -32.84 6.17
N ALA A 500 4.31 -32.23 5.11
CA ALA A 500 5.71 -31.80 5.05
C ALA A 500 5.89 -30.31 4.70
N GLY A 501 4.92 -29.67 4.04
CA GLY A 501 4.97 -28.26 3.66
C GLY A 501 5.64 -28.04 2.31
N PHE A 502 6.39 -26.94 2.15
CA PHE A 502 7.13 -26.64 0.93
C PHE A 502 8.62 -26.91 1.06
N SER A 503 9.23 -27.32 -0.05
CA SER A 503 10.67 -27.25 -0.27
C SER A 503 11.08 -25.85 -0.69
N PHE A 504 12.35 -25.49 -0.43
CA PHE A 504 12.88 -24.18 -0.81
C PHE A 504 12.92 -24.00 -2.34
N ALA A 505 13.31 -25.03 -3.09
CA ALA A 505 13.10 -25.17 -4.52
C ALA A 505 11.90 -26.10 -4.75
N LEU A 506 10.88 -25.63 -5.47
CA LEU A 506 9.61 -26.37 -5.64
C LEU A 506 9.74 -27.65 -6.47
N GLU A 507 10.81 -27.77 -7.23
CA GLU A 507 11.01 -28.87 -8.16
C GLU A 507 11.57 -30.09 -7.43
N PRO A 508 10.95 -31.27 -7.57
CA PRO A 508 11.34 -32.47 -6.84
C PRO A 508 12.82 -32.87 -7.03
N GLY A 509 13.39 -33.51 -6.02
CA GLY A 509 14.71 -34.13 -6.11
C GLY A 509 15.34 -34.37 -4.75
N GLU A 510 16.54 -34.96 -4.77
CA GLU A 510 17.25 -35.40 -3.56
C GLU A 510 18.12 -34.32 -2.91
N ARG A 511 18.33 -33.19 -3.60
CA ARG A 511 19.12 -32.09 -3.05
C ARG A 511 18.41 -31.46 -1.85
N LYS A 512 19.19 -30.96 -0.90
CA LYS A 512 18.68 -30.37 0.36
C LYS A 512 17.64 -29.27 0.14
N ASP A 513 17.84 -28.41 -0.87
CA ASP A 513 16.93 -27.34 -1.27
C ASP A 513 15.58 -27.84 -1.82
N ARG A 514 15.51 -29.09 -2.27
CA ARG A 514 14.31 -29.73 -2.83
C ARG A 514 13.54 -30.58 -1.83
N LEU A 515 14.05 -30.68 -0.60
CA LEU A 515 13.38 -31.36 0.49
C LEU A 515 12.52 -30.35 1.28
N PRO A 516 11.29 -30.72 1.69
CA PRO A 516 10.40 -29.83 2.39
C PRO A 516 10.87 -29.56 3.83
N GLY A 517 10.79 -28.28 4.22
CA GLY A 517 11.28 -27.76 5.49
C GLY A 517 10.63 -26.42 5.86
N LEU A 518 10.98 -25.90 7.03
CA LEU A 518 10.43 -24.67 7.58
C LEU A 518 10.83 -23.46 6.72
N GLN A 519 12.09 -23.38 6.29
CA GLN A 519 12.55 -22.27 5.45
C GLN A 519 11.75 -22.19 4.14
N GLY A 520 11.54 -23.32 3.48
CA GLY A 520 10.74 -23.35 2.25
C GLY A 520 9.28 -22.99 2.50
N THR A 521 8.72 -23.51 3.59
CA THR A 521 7.31 -23.30 3.96
C THR A 521 7.00 -21.85 4.31
N GLU A 522 7.78 -21.23 5.19
CA GLU A 522 7.63 -19.82 5.58
C GLU A 522 7.70 -18.92 4.34
N MET A 523 8.76 -19.06 3.54
CA MET A 523 8.98 -18.20 2.38
C MET A 523 7.90 -18.37 1.31
N TRP A 524 7.50 -19.61 0.99
CA TRP A 524 6.47 -19.83 -0.03
C TRP A 524 5.08 -19.42 0.43
N LEU A 525 4.74 -19.44 1.72
CA LEU A 525 3.50 -18.84 2.21
C LEU A 525 3.51 -17.32 1.98
N ALA A 526 4.63 -16.65 2.29
CA ALA A 526 4.76 -15.22 2.03
C ALA A 526 4.72 -14.87 0.53
N VAL A 527 5.44 -15.62 -0.31
CA VAL A 527 5.43 -15.47 -1.77
C VAL A 527 4.02 -15.70 -2.33
N THR A 528 3.33 -16.74 -1.87
CA THR A 528 1.95 -17.04 -2.29
C THR A 528 1.03 -15.86 -2.03
N TRP A 529 1.16 -15.22 -0.85
CA TRP A 529 0.40 -14.02 -0.53
C TRP A 529 0.73 -12.85 -1.45
N LEU A 530 2.03 -12.53 -1.65
CA LEU A 530 2.44 -11.41 -2.52
C LEU A 530 1.97 -11.58 -3.97
N LEU A 531 2.08 -12.80 -4.51
CA LEU A 531 1.61 -13.13 -5.85
C LEU A 531 0.08 -13.01 -5.96
N ALA A 532 -0.66 -13.50 -4.97
CA ALA A 532 -2.12 -13.37 -4.92
C ALA A 532 -2.56 -11.91 -4.76
N ASP A 533 -1.86 -11.11 -3.96
CA ASP A 533 -2.17 -9.68 -3.77
C ASP A 533 -1.87 -8.84 -5.02
N LEU A 534 -0.79 -9.14 -5.76
CA LEU A 534 -0.53 -8.56 -7.09
C LEU A 534 -1.69 -8.77 -8.08
N LEU A 535 -2.41 -9.89 -7.92
CA LEU A 535 -3.58 -10.25 -8.71
C LEU A 535 -4.90 -9.73 -8.12
N GLY A 536 -4.88 -9.12 -6.94
CA GLY A 536 -6.06 -8.62 -6.23
C GLY A 536 -6.91 -9.69 -5.55
N VAL A 537 -6.34 -10.88 -5.28
CA VAL A 537 -7.02 -12.04 -4.68
C VAL A 537 -6.32 -12.56 -3.42
N GLY A 538 -5.44 -11.77 -2.80
CA GLY A 538 -4.67 -12.15 -1.60
C GLY A 538 -5.53 -12.59 -0.41
N GLU A 539 -6.70 -11.96 -0.24
CA GLU A 539 -7.64 -12.25 0.86
C GLU A 539 -8.18 -13.69 0.85
N ALA A 540 -8.23 -14.36 -0.32
CA ALA A 540 -8.68 -15.74 -0.44
C ALA A 540 -7.84 -16.74 0.38
N LEU A 541 -6.59 -16.38 0.71
CA LEU A 541 -5.73 -17.19 1.59
C LEU A 541 -6.18 -17.13 3.06
N GLY A 542 -6.86 -16.06 3.48
CA GLY A 542 -7.26 -15.83 4.86
C GLY A 542 -6.10 -15.76 5.86
N TYR A 543 -4.88 -15.52 5.38
CA TYR A 543 -3.72 -15.19 6.18
C TYR A 543 -2.96 -14.06 5.49
N ARG A 544 -2.10 -13.38 6.25
CA ARG A 544 -1.24 -12.31 5.72
C ARG A 544 0.10 -12.30 6.43
N PRO A 545 1.23 -12.22 5.71
CA PRO A 545 2.56 -12.16 6.33
C PRO A 545 2.70 -10.94 7.25
N ARG A 546 3.16 -11.18 8.48
CA ARG A 546 3.40 -10.13 9.48
C ARG A 546 4.83 -10.11 10.02
N GLY A 547 5.60 -11.16 9.76
CA GLY A 547 7.00 -11.27 10.14
C GLY A 547 7.95 -10.75 9.07
N ILE A 548 9.03 -11.47 8.79
CA ILE A 548 10.17 -11.02 7.96
C ILE A 548 9.72 -10.54 6.57
N HIS A 549 8.69 -11.14 5.99
CA HIS A 549 8.20 -10.87 4.64
C HIS A 549 6.91 -10.04 4.61
N ARG A 550 6.64 -9.28 5.68
CA ARG A 550 5.45 -8.43 5.75
C ARG A 550 5.36 -7.44 4.58
N PRO A 551 4.16 -7.20 4.03
CA PRO A 551 3.96 -6.21 2.99
C PRO A 551 3.94 -4.77 3.55
N GLU A 552 3.37 -4.56 4.73
CA GLU A 552 3.13 -3.22 5.23
C GLU A 552 4.36 -2.61 5.90
N PRO A 553 4.45 -1.26 5.94
CA PRO A 553 5.41 -0.59 6.79
C PRO A 553 5.34 -1.15 8.21
N ALA A 554 6.49 -1.27 8.85
CA ALA A 554 6.55 -1.77 10.20
C ALA A 554 5.88 -0.78 11.17
N PRO A 555 5.22 -1.26 12.25
CA PRO A 555 4.49 -0.40 13.17
C PRO A 555 5.42 0.66 13.77
N GLY A 556 4.97 1.92 13.84
CA GLY A 556 5.79 3.01 14.40
C GLY A 556 6.84 3.61 13.45
N ALA A 557 6.91 3.17 12.19
CA ALA A 557 7.84 3.73 11.20
C ALA A 557 7.37 5.05 10.55
N ALA A 558 6.16 5.53 10.87
CA ALA A 558 5.67 6.84 10.45
C ALA A 558 6.11 7.92 11.46
N GLY A 559 7.38 8.30 11.37
CA GLY A 559 8.00 9.36 12.18
C GLY A 559 8.79 10.31 11.31
#